data_AF-A0A1S8C8G2-F1
#
_entry.id   AF-A0A1S8C8G2-F1
#
_cell.length_a   1.000
_cell.length_b   1.000
_cell.length_c   1.000
_cell.angle_alpha   90.00
_cell.angle_beta   90.00
_cell.angle_gamma   90.00
#
_symmetry.space_group_name_H-M   'P 1'
#
loop_
_entity.id
_entity.type
_entity.pdbx_description
1 polymer ?
#
loop_
_entity_poly.entity_id
_entity_poly.type
_entity_poly.pdbx_seq_one_letter_code
_entity_poly.pdbx_strand_id
1 'polypeptide(L)'
;MGTRGGERLRFDGWILGTGTTSGTRLVVGHWPRSPLGPVSDVMVERPDGHRILLAQTAELAAFVAATYTFDEVRVVDVTVRRPDAA
;
A
#
# COMPACT_ATOMS: atom_id res chain seq x y z
N MET A 1 -9.31 4.60 35.07
CA MET A 1 -8.16 3.93 34.42
C MET A 1 -8.34 4.12 32.93
N GLY A 2 -7.50 4.96 32.30
CA GLY A 2 -7.77 5.60 31.02
C GLY A 2 -7.98 4.65 29.83
N THR A 3 -8.81 5.10 28.89
CA THR A 3 -8.95 4.56 27.54
C THR A 3 -7.56 4.36 26.92
N ARG A 4 -7.20 3.12 26.57
CA ARG A 4 -6.00 2.85 25.77
C ARG A 4 -6.20 3.49 24.40
N GLY A 5 -5.64 4.69 24.20
CA GLY A 5 -5.52 5.29 22.88
C GLY A 5 -4.80 4.30 21.96
N GLY A 6 -5.35 4.09 20.75
CA GLY A 6 -4.75 3.20 19.77
C GLY A 6 -3.28 3.53 19.57
N GLU A 7 -2.43 2.50 19.52
CA GLU A 7 -1.00 2.67 19.33
C GLU A 7 -0.74 3.45 18.03
N ARG A 8 0.03 4.53 18.12
CA ARG A 8 0.37 5.33 16.95
C ARG A 8 1.45 4.62 16.14
N LEU A 9 1.03 3.99 15.05
CA LEU A 9 1.94 3.39 14.08
C LEU A 9 2.53 4.46 13.15
N ARG A 10 3.82 4.33 12.81
CA ARG A 10 4.52 5.27 11.92
C ARG A 10 5.16 4.51 10.75
N PHE A 11 4.68 4.82 9.56
CA PHE A 11 5.28 4.40 8.29
C PHE A 11 6.03 5.60 7.71
N ASP A 12 7.31 5.41 7.39
CA ASP A 12 8.18 6.44 6.86
C ASP A 12 8.67 6.00 5.47
N GLY A 13 8.35 6.81 4.46
CA GLY A 13 8.52 6.44 3.06
C GLY A 13 7.77 7.37 2.12
N TRP A 14 7.34 6.84 0.98
CA TRP A 14 6.70 7.59 -0.10
C TRP A 14 5.38 6.96 -0.50
N ILE A 15 4.48 7.83 -0.94
CA ILE A 15 3.25 7.43 -1.60
C ILE A 15 3.15 8.15 -2.94
N LEU A 16 2.77 7.42 -3.99
CA LEU A 16 2.53 7.95 -5.33
C LEU A 16 1.12 7.58 -5.75
N GLY A 17 0.33 8.57 -6.15
CA GLY A 17 -0.93 8.35 -6.87
C GLY A 17 -0.77 8.71 -8.34
N THR A 18 -1.24 7.86 -9.24
CA THR A 18 -1.28 8.16 -10.68
C THR A 18 -2.48 7.50 -11.37
N GLY A 19 -2.89 8.08 -12.50
CA GLY A 19 -3.95 7.58 -13.35
C GLY A 19 -3.49 7.51 -14.81
N THR A 20 -4.04 6.58 -15.56
CA THR A 20 -3.77 6.43 -17.00
C THR A 20 -4.98 6.89 -17.82
N THR A 21 -4.76 7.21 -19.09
CA THR A 21 -5.85 7.52 -20.04
C THR A 21 -6.74 6.32 -20.35
N SER A 22 -6.27 5.09 -20.09
CA SER A 22 -7.06 3.87 -20.20
C SER A 22 -8.03 3.67 -19.03
N GLY A 23 -7.99 4.53 -18.00
CA GLY A 23 -8.85 4.44 -16.82
C GLY A 23 -8.26 3.64 -15.65
N THR A 24 -7.05 3.11 -15.78
CA THR A 24 -6.35 2.44 -14.66
C THR A 24 -5.81 3.47 -13.69
N ARG A 25 -5.98 3.24 -12.39
CA ARG A 25 -5.41 4.09 -11.34
C ARG A 25 -4.54 3.26 -10.41
N LEU A 26 -3.47 3.88 -9.95
CA LEU A 26 -2.47 3.24 -9.11
C LEU A 26 -2.21 4.11 -7.90
N VAL A 27 -2.12 3.48 -6.73
CA VAL A 27 -1.50 4.09 -5.54
C VAL A 27 -0.38 3.16 -5.11
N VAL A 28 0.85 3.66 -5.09
CA VAL A 28 2.04 2.92 -4.68
C VAL A 28 2.46 3.41 -3.31
N GLY A 29 2.44 2.53 -2.32
CA GLY A 29 3.05 2.73 -1.01
C GLY A 29 4.45 2.10 -0.98
N HIS A 30 5.46 2.87 -0.60
CA HIS A 30 6.82 2.38 -0.43
C HIS A 30 7.36 2.80 0.94
N TRP A 31 7.61 1.83 1.81
CA TRP A 31 7.89 2.05 3.22
C TRP A 31 9.19 1.38 3.65
N PRO A 32 10.37 1.98 3.39
CA PRO A 32 11.64 1.40 3.87
C PRO A 32 11.75 1.31 5.39
N ARG A 33 11.00 2.14 6.12
CA ARG A 33 10.96 2.13 7.59
C ARG A 33 9.51 2.06 8.06
N SER A 34 9.12 0.92 8.61
CA SER A 34 7.78 0.70 9.17
C SER A 34 7.80 -0.32 10.32
N PRO A 35 6.71 -0.45 11.09
CA PRO A 35 6.58 -1.48 12.12
C PRO A 35 6.63 -2.92 11.55
N LEU A 36 6.33 -3.09 10.25
CA LEU A 36 6.32 -4.37 9.54
C LEU A 36 7.67 -4.67 8.85
N GLY A 37 8.70 -3.85 9.12
CA GLY A 37 9.95 -3.84 8.34
C GLY A 37 9.81 -3.12 6.99
N PRO A 38 10.83 -3.20 6.12
CA PRO A 38 10.80 -2.59 4.78
C PRO A 38 9.82 -3.31 3.86
N VAL A 39 8.78 -2.61 3.42
CA VAL A 39 7.70 -3.20 2.61
C VAL A 39 7.12 -2.22 1.59
N SER A 40 6.46 -2.74 0.55
CA SER A 40 5.74 -1.95 -0.44
C SER A 40 4.38 -2.56 -0.77
N ASP A 41 3.43 -1.73 -1.16
CA ASP A 41 2.11 -2.12 -1.62
C ASP A 41 1.70 -1.30 -2.85
N VAL A 42 0.78 -1.86 -3.63
CA VAL A 42 0.16 -1.17 -4.77
C VAL A 42 -1.35 -1.44 -4.74
N MET A 43 -2.14 -0.38 -4.64
CA MET A 43 -3.55 -0.45 -5.06
C MET A 43 -3.63 -0.23 -6.56
N VAL A 44 -4.37 -1.10 -7.25
CA VAL A 44 -4.72 -0.97 -8.67
C VAL A 44 -6.24 -0.93 -8.80
N GLU A 45 -6.78 0.17 -9.32
CA GLU A 45 -8.17 0.25 -9.77
C GLU A 45 -8.17 0.06 -11.29
N ARG A 46 -8.85 -0.98 -11.76
CA ARG A 46 -9.06 -1.24 -13.18
C ARG A 46 -10.14 -0.31 -13.76
N PRO A 47 -10.22 -0.16 -15.09
CA PRO A 47 -11.22 0.71 -15.72
C PRO A 47 -12.68 0.31 -15.44
N ASP A 48 -12.91 -0.96 -15.06
CA ASP A 48 -14.21 -1.49 -14.63
C ASP A 48 -14.53 -1.18 -13.14
N GLY A 49 -13.64 -0.48 -12.44
CA GLY A 49 -13.77 -0.14 -11.02
C GLY A 49 -13.27 -1.22 -10.05
N HIS A 50 -12.80 -2.38 -10.55
CA HIS A 50 -12.30 -3.45 -9.69
C HIS A 50 -10.98 -3.07 -9.03
N ARG A 51 -10.95 -3.07 -7.68
CA ARG A 51 -9.81 -2.66 -6.86
C ARG A 51 -9.04 -3.84 -6.33
N ILE A 52 -7.75 -3.87 -6.64
CA ILE A 52 -6.82 -4.94 -6.29
C ILE A 52 -5.74 -4.36 -5.38
N LEU A 53 -5.50 -4.99 -4.23
CA LEU A 53 -4.30 -4.76 -3.43
C LEU A 53 -3.22 -5.77 -3.82
N LEU A 54 -2.06 -5.30 -4.24
CA LEU A 54 -0.83 -6.07 -4.37
C LEU A 54 0.07 -5.72 -3.18
N ALA A 55 0.21 -6.63 -2.22
CA ALA A 55 1.01 -6.39 -1.02
C ALA A 55 2.25 -7.29 -1.00
N GLN A 56 3.40 -6.76 -0.60
CA GLN A 56 4.65 -7.52 -0.56
C GLN A 56 4.63 -8.66 0.47
N THR A 57 3.87 -8.51 1.56
CA THR A 57 3.77 -9.52 2.62
C THR A 57 2.31 -9.72 3.05
N ALA A 58 2.00 -10.88 3.61
CA ALA A 58 0.68 -11.16 4.15
C ALA A 58 0.31 -10.25 5.33
N GLU A 59 1.30 -9.86 6.15
CA GLU A 59 1.11 -8.95 7.27
C GLU A 59 0.73 -7.54 6.79
N LEU A 60 1.42 -7.03 5.76
CA LEU A 60 1.04 -5.75 5.13
C LEU A 60 -0.34 -5.84 4.49
N ALA A 61 -0.65 -6.95 3.82
CA ALA A 61 -1.97 -7.17 3.21
C ALA A 61 -3.09 -7.07 4.26
N ALA A 62 -2.94 -7.76 5.39
CA ALA A 62 -3.89 -7.72 6.49
C ALA A 62 -4.01 -6.32 7.11
N PHE A 63 -2.87 -5.63 7.30
CA PHE A 63 -2.83 -4.28 7.84
C PHE A 63 -3.60 -3.28 6.98
N VAL A 64 -3.34 -3.27 5.67
CA VAL A 64 -3.99 -2.34 4.73
C VAL A 64 -5.47 -2.69 4.54
N ALA A 65 -5.80 -3.98 4.42
CA ALA A 65 -7.18 -4.45 4.26
C ALA A 65 -8.07 -4.22 5.49
N ALA A 66 -7.48 -4.05 6.68
CA ALA A 66 -8.21 -3.64 7.88
C ALA A 66 -8.71 -2.18 7.80
N THR A 67 -8.09 -1.35 6.96
CA THR A 67 -8.43 0.08 6.80
C THR A 67 -9.23 0.35 5.52
N TYR A 68 -8.90 -0.36 4.44
CA TYR A 68 -9.49 -0.15 3.11
C TYR A 68 -10.05 -1.44 2.53
N THR A 69 -11.21 -1.35 1.88
CA THR A 69 -11.82 -2.49 1.18
C THR A 69 -11.29 -2.62 -0.24
N PHE A 70 -10.91 -3.83 -0.61
CA PHE A 70 -10.50 -4.23 -1.95
C PHE A 70 -11.37 -5.39 -2.42
N ASP A 71 -11.60 -5.48 -3.72
CA ASP A 71 -12.33 -6.60 -4.33
C ASP A 71 -11.43 -7.84 -4.42
N GLU A 72 -10.12 -7.63 -4.50
CA GLU A 72 -9.12 -8.67 -4.55
C GLU A 72 -7.84 -8.26 -3.79
N VAL A 73 -7.25 -9.20 -3.06
CA VAL A 73 -5.97 -9.02 -2.35
C VAL A 73 -5.01 -10.10 -2.80
N ARG A 74 -3.81 -9.71 -3.24
CA ARG A 74 -2.75 -10.62 -3.66
C ARG A 74 -1.46 -10.31 -2.90
N VAL A 75 -0.87 -11.35 -2.32
CA VAL A 75 0.49 -11.29 -1.79
C VAL A 75 1.44 -11.66 -2.93
N VAL A 76 2.27 -10.72 -3.36
CA VAL A 76 3.16 -10.87 -4.52
C VAL A 76 4.47 -10.15 -4.27
N ASP A 77 5.52 -10.53 -4.99
CA ASP A 77 6.77 -9.77 -4.95
C ASP A 77 6.53 -8.37 -5.52
N VAL A 78 6.86 -7.34 -4.73
CA VAL A 78 6.80 -5.92 -5.11
C VAL A 78 8.19 -5.33 -4.95
N THR A 79 8.73 -4.75 -6.02
CA THR A 79 9.98 -3.99 -5.98
C THR A 79 9.72 -2.56 -6.44
N VAL A 80 10.06 -1.59 -5.60
CA VAL A 80 9.99 -0.17 -5.93
C VAL A 80 11.41 0.36 -6.07
N ARG A 81 11.69 1.04 -7.19
CA ARG A 81 12.95 1.76 -7.40
C ARG A 81 12.63 3.24 -7.52
N ARG A 82 13.20 4.04 -6.64
CA ARG A 82 13.19 5.49 -6.77
C ARG A 82 14.46 5.90 -7.54
N PRO A 83 14.35 6.68 -8.62
CA PRO A 83 15.54 7.32 -9.17
C PRO A 83 16.11 8.29 -8.14
N ASP A 84 17.43 8.36 -8.04
CA ASP A 84 18.09 9.35 -7.18
C ASP A 84 17.62 10.75 -7.55
N ALA A 85 17.53 11.63 -6.56
CA ALA A 85 17.32 13.03 -6.83
C ALA A 85 18.57 13.56 -7.54
N ALA A 86 18.40 14.07 -8.76
CA ALA A 86 19.44 14.75 -9.51
C ALA A 86 20.01 15.96 -8.74
#